data_AF-A0A5J5CHB2-F1
#
_entry.id   AF-A0A5J5CHB2-F1
#
_cell.length_a   1.000
_cell.length_b   1.000
_cell.length_c   1.000
_cell.angle_alpha   90.00
_cell.angle_beta   90.00
_cell.angle_gamma   90.00
#
_symmetry.space_group_name_H-M   'P 1'
#
loop_
_entity.id
_entity.type
_entity.pdbx_description
1 polymer ?
#
loop_
_entity_poly.entity_id
_entity_poly.type
_entity_poly.pdbx_seq_one_letter_code
_entity_poly.pdbx_strand_id
1 'polypeptide(L)'
;MSSLLKVDNEIKTKVDAFRERITSEAEDLVANFFPKKLLELDHFLKDPIINIADLKEIHSEINLTQNAKKRKLEDGGDEAMVTGTKVFVMPGGMMKSNGSLVDLIEKVKPEIRTLIEKCNTVKMWVQLLIPRIEDGNNFGVSIQEETVAELRTVEGEAASYLDQISRYYITRAKLVSKIAKYPHVVTLHDMILKNIEKIKRPRSSNTDALY
;
A
#
# COMPACT_ATOMS: atom_id res chain seq x y z
N MET A 1 -44.71 13.48 27.95
CA MET A 1 -44.47 14.20 26.68
C MET A 1 -44.75 13.23 25.53
N SER A 2 -45.75 13.51 24.69
CA SER A 2 -45.94 12.77 23.44
C SER A 2 -44.69 12.97 22.57
N SER A 3 -44.09 11.89 22.09
CA SER A 3 -42.95 11.98 21.17
C SER A 3 -43.33 12.86 19.97
N LEU A 4 -42.51 13.89 19.68
CA LEU A 4 -42.66 14.78 18.52
C LEU A 4 -42.49 14.02 17.18
N LEU A 5 -41.87 12.84 17.23
CA LEU A 5 -41.67 11.96 16.09
C LEU A 5 -42.26 10.59 16.41
N LYS A 6 -43.31 10.19 15.68
CA LYS A 6 -43.82 8.82 15.72
C LYS A 6 -43.03 7.99 14.70
N VAL A 7 -42.28 7.02 15.20
CA VAL A 7 -41.64 6.01 14.36
C VAL A 7 -42.61 4.86 14.19
N ASP A 8 -42.76 4.39 12.96
CA ASP A 8 -43.58 3.22 12.65
C ASP A 8 -43.07 1.96 13.38
N ASN A 9 -43.99 1.10 13.83
CA ASN A 9 -43.64 -0.09 14.60
C ASN A 9 -42.81 -1.10 13.77
N GLU A 10 -43.07 -1.23 12.47
CA GLU A 10 -42.30 -2.11 11.59
C GLU A 10 -40.85 -1.63 11.48
N ILE A 11 -40.66 -0.31 11.35
CA ILE A 11 -39.32 0.29 11.33
C ILE A 11 -38.59 0.04 12.64
N LYS A 12 -39.27 0.20 13.78
CA LYS A 12 -38.69 -0.07 15.10
C LYS A 12 -38.21 -1.52 15.21
N THR A 13 -39.03 -2.49 14.82
CA THR A 13 -38.65 -3.91 14.81
C THR A 13 -37.42 -4.18 13.93
N LYS A 14 -37.31 -3.55 12.76
CA LYS A 14 -36.13 -3.68 11.90
C LYS A 14 -34.86 -3.11 12.53
N VAL A 15 -34.97 -1.99 13.25
CA VAL A 15 -33.84 -1.39 13.98
C VAL A 15 -33.39 -2.27 15.14
N ASP A 16 -34.33 -2.85 15.88
CA ASP A 16 -34.01 -3.75 17.00
C ASP A 16 -33.33 -5.04 16.49
N ALA A 17 -33.85 -5.65 15.42
CA ALA A 17 -33.22 -6.80 14.77
C ALA A 17 -31.82 -6.48 14.21
N PHE A 18 -31.63 -5.27 13.69
CA PHE A 18 -30.31 -4.81 13.26
C PHE A 18 -29.32 -4.74 14.43
N ARG A 19 -29.73 -4.20 15.58
CA ARG A 19 -28.90 -4.10 16.78
C ARG A 19 -28.50 -5.47 17.32
N GLU A 20 -29.45 -6.41 17.39
CA GLU A 20 -29.18 -7.78 17.82
C GLU A 20 -28.18 -8.48 16.90
N ARG A 21 -28.34 -8.33 15.59
CA ARG A 21 -27.40 -8.90 14.61
C ARG A 21 -25.99 -8.34 14.77
N ILE A 22 -25.84 -7.02 14.90
CA ILE A 22 -24.53 -6.39 15.09
C ILE A 22 -23.89 -6.82 16.41
N THR A 23 -24.69 -6.96 17.47
CA THR A 23 -24.22 -7.46 18.76
C THR A 23 -23.68 -8.87 18.64
N SER A 24 -24.46 -9.79 18.06
CA SER A 24 -24.04 -11.18 17.86
C SER A 24 -22.79 -11.29 16.98
N GLU A 25 -22.69 -10.50 15.90
CA GLU A 25 -21.51 -10.50 15.04
C GLU A 25 -20.28 -9.97 15.79
N ALA A 26 -20.41 -8.86 16.52
CA ALA A 26 -19.28 -8.28 17.24
C ALA A 26 -18.78 -9.16 18.38
N GLU A 27 -19.68 -9.82 19.11
CA GLU A 27 -19.32 -10.78 20.16
C GLU A 27 -18.57 -12.00 19.58
N ASP A 28 -19.03 -12.55 18.46
CA ASP A 28 -18.30 -13.62 17.77
C ASP A 28 -16.93 -13.15 17.25
N LEU A 29 -16.84 -11.91 16.77
CA LEU A 29 -15.58 -11.33 16.33
C LEU A 29 -14.55 -11.29 17.46
N VAL A 30 -14.96 -10.81 18.64
CA VAL A 30 -14.08 -10.69 19.81
C VAL A 30 -13.75 -12.05 20.41
N ALA A 31 -14.74 -12.94 20.56
CA ALA A 31 -14.55 -14.22 21.24
C ALA A 31 -13.84 -15.26 20.36
N ASN A 32 -14.10 -15.25 19.05
CA ASN A 32 -13.69 -16.33 18.16
C ASN A 32 -12.82 -15.85 16.99
N PHE A 33 -13.27 -14.83 16.25
CA PHE A 33 -12.60 -14.45 15.00
C PHE A 33 -11.21 -13.87 15.25
N PHE A 34 -11.07 -12.85 16.10
CA PHE A 34 -9.77 -12.19 16.32
C PHE A 34 -8.71 -13.14 16.91
N PRO A 35 -9.00 -13.97 17.92
CA PRO A 35 -8.02 -14.94 18.40
C PRO A 35 -7.56 -15.92 17.33
N LYS A 36 -8.49 -16.44 16.50
CA LYS A 36 -8.14 -17.32 15.37
C LYS A 36 -7.31 -16.58 14.33
N LYS A 37 -7.71 -15.35 14.01
CA LYS A 37 -7.06 -14.55 12.98
C LYS A 37 -5.63 -14.16 13.36
N LEU A 38 -5.39 -13.90 14.65
CA LEU A 38 -4.04 -13.71 15.19
C LEU A 38 -3.13 -14.92 14.88
N LEU A 39 -3.62 -16.14 15.13
CA LEU A 39 -2.87 -17.37 14.86
C LEU A 39 -2.66 -17.58 13.36
N GLU A 40 -3.68 -17.31 12.53
CA GLU A 40 -3.54 -17.37 11.07
C GLU A 40 -2.45 -16.41 10.57
N LEU A 41 -2.43 -15.17 11.07
CA LEU A 41 -1.44 -14.18 10.70
C LEU A 41 -0.04 -14.55 11.20
N ASP A 42 0.10 -15.14 12.40
CA ASP A 42 1.39 -15.69 12.87
C ASP A 42 1.95 -16.77 11.93
N HIS A 43 1.08 -17.63 11.38
CA HIS A 43 1.48 -18.61 10.38
C HIS A 43 1.81 -17.94 9.05
N PHE A 44 1.02 -16.95 8.63
CA PHE A 44 1.25 -16.20 7.40
C PHE A 44 2.58 -15.45 7.41
N LEU A 45 3.01 -14.93 8.57
CA LEU A 45 4.32 -14.31 8.74
C LEU A 45 5.49 -15.28 8.55
N LYS A 46 5.26 -16.60 8.49
CA LYS A 46 6.28 -17.61 8.17
C LYS A 46 6.29 -17.99 6.69
N ASP A 47 5.37 -17.46 5.88
CA ASP A 47 5.33 -17.70 4.44
C ASP A 47 6.60 -17.13 3.77
N PRO A 48 7.32 -17.91 2.96
CA PRO A 48 8.51 -17.43 2.25
C PRO A 48 8.27 -16.19 1.39
N ILE A 49 7.04 -15.96 0.92
CA ILE A 49 6.70 -14.79 0.10
C ILE A 49 6.85 -13.46 0.86
N ILE A 50 6.72 -13.47 2.19
CA ILE A 50 6.92 -12.30 3.06
C ILE A 50 8.34 -12.29 3.64
N ASN A 51 8.96 -13.46 3.79
CA ASN A 51 10.30 -13.61 4.35
C ASN A 51 11.39 -13.51 3.28
N ILE A 52 11.52 -12.34 2.66
CA ILE A 52 12.55 -12.06 1.65
C ILE A 52 13.87 -11.73 2.37
N ALA A 53 14.88 -12.60 2.23
CA ALA A 53 16.18 -12.42 2.88
C ALA A 53 17.09 -11.43 2.13
N ASP A 54 17.08 -11.44 0.80
CA ASP A 54 17.78 -10.47 -0.05
C ASP A 54 16.79 -9.76 -0.98
N LEU A 55 16.73 -8.42 -0.91
CA LEU A 55 15.87 -7.60 -1.76
C LEU A 55 16.16 -7.75 -3.26
N LYS A 56 17.31 -8.31 -3.66
CA LYS A 56 17.60 -8.66 -5.05
C LYS A 56 16.66 -9.75 -5.58
N GLU A 57 16.12 -10.62 -4.73
CA GLU A 57 15.22 -11.71 -5.11
C GLU A 57 13.91 -11.20 -5.71
N ILE A 58 13.47 -10.03 -5.28
CA ILE A 58 12.28 -9.36 -5.81
C ILE A 58 12.62 -8.26 -6.81
N HIS A 59 13.86 -8.21 -7.32
CA HIS A 59 14.21 -7.26 -8.36
C HIS A 59 13.47 -7.58 -9.66
N SER A 60 12.86 -6.55 -10.25
CA SER A 60 12.19 -6.66 -11.55
C SER A 60 12.91 -5.78 -12.55
N GLU A 61 13.53 -6.41 -13.55
CA GLU A 61 14.28 -5.71 -14.59
C GLU A 61 13.39 -4.76 -15.41
N ILE A 62 13.93 -3.60 -15.72
CA ILE A 62 13.29 -2.57 -16.53
C ILE A 62 13.85 -2.66 -17.95
N ASN A 63 13.22 -3.46 -18.80
CA ASN A 63 13.65 -3.69 -20.19
C ASN A 63 13.28 -2.51 -21.09
N LEU A 64 14.16 -1.52 -21.16
CA LEU A 64 14.05 -0.34 -22.04
C LEU A 64 15.14 -0.37 -23.11
N THR A 65 14.78 -0.18 -24.38
CA THR A 65 15.73 -0.19 -25.51
C THR A 65 15.81 1.18 -26.16
N GLN A 66 17.01 1.69 -26.45
CA GLN A 66 17.15 3.02 -27.06
C GLN A 66 16.51 3.00 -28.45
N ASN A 67 15.74 4.03 -28.78
CA ASN A 67 15.27 4.21 -30.15
C ASN A 67 16.50 4.45 -31.05
N ALA A 68 16.92 3.42 -31.77
CA ALA A 68 17.81 3.56 -32.93
C ALA A 68 16.97 3.84 -34.19
N LYS A 69 16.00 4.77 -34.14
CA LYS A 69 15.38 5.25 -35.38
C LYS A 69 16.37 6.20 -36.07
N LYS A 70 17.30 5.64 -36.85
CA LYS A 70 17.74 6.31 -38.09
C LYS A 70 16.47 6.52 -38.91
N ARG A 71 15.97 7.76 -38.99
CA ARG A 71 15.05 8.12 -40.08
C ARG A 71 15.79 7.78 -41.37
N LYS A 72 15.20 6.94 -42.23
CA LYS A 72 15.64 6.86 -43.63
C LYS A 72 15.48 8.27 -44.18
N LEU A 73 16.61 8.92 -44.50
CA LEU A 73 16.60 10.11 -45.33
C LEU A 73 16.17 9.68 -46.72
N GLU A 74 15.03 10.19 -47.18
CA GLU A 74 14.88 10.53 -48.59
C GLU A 74 15.26 12.01 -48.74
N ASP A 75 15.73 12.31 -49.94
CA ASP A 75 16.72 13.29 -50.35
C ASP A 75 16.34 14.78 -50.14
N GLY A 76 17.38 15.61 -49.96
CA GLY A 76 17.37 17.04 -50.25
C GLY A 76 16.96 18.03 -49.14
N GLY A 77 17.93 18.81 -48.66
CA GLY A 77 17.67 20.11 -48.03
C GLY A 77 18.44 20.36 -46.73
N ASP A 78 19.29 21.39 -46.75
CA ASP A 78 20.11 21.88 -45.65
C ASP A 78 19.24 22.55 -44.56
N GLU A 79 18.54 21.74 -43.75
CA GLU A 79 17.86 22.19 -42.53
C GLU A 79 18.56 21.58 -41.32
N ALA A 80 18.96 22.44 -40.39
CA ALA A 80 19.54 22.07 -39.11
C ALA A 80 18.81 20.87 -38.52
N MET A 81 19.50 19.72 -38.48
CA MET A 81 18.94 18.45 -38.08
C MET A 81 18.58 18.54 -36.59
N VAL A 82 17.36 19.01 -36.27
CA VAL A 82 16.82 18.97 -34.91
C VAL A 82 16.50 17.51 -34.63
N THR A 83 17.53 16.73 -34.32
CA THR A 83 17.38 15.42 -33.73
C THR A 83 16.75 15.64 -32.36
N GLY A 84 15.45 15.40 -32.26
CA GLY A 84 14.75 15.44 -30.98
C GLY A 84 15.45 14.57 -29.93
N THR A 85 15.26 14.88 -28.66
CA THR A 85 15.88 14.16 -27.53
C THR A 85 15.70 12.65 -27.70
N LYS A 86 16.80 11.89 -27.65
CA LYS A 86 16.75 10.42 -27.71
C LYS A 86 15.95 9.92 -26.50
N VAL A 87 14.86 9.22 -26.75
CA VAL A 87 13.96 8.60 -25.76
C VAL A 87 14.09 7.08 -25.87
N PHE A 88 14.05 6.36 -24.74
CA PHE A 88 13.93 4.91 -24.72
C PHE A 88 12.52 4.49 -25.15
N VAL A 89 12.42 3.45 -25.97
CA VAL A 89 11.15 2.81 -26.33
C VAL A 89 10.99 1.50 -25.58
N MET A 90 9.74 1.14 -25.33
CA MET A 90 9.37 -0.17 -24.78
C MET A 90 9.15 -1.14 -25.95
N PRO A 91 10.08 -2.06 -26.23
CA PRO A 91 10.00 -2.91 -27.42
C PRO A 91 8.80 -3.88 -27.40
N GLY A 92 8.19 -4.13 -26.22
CA GLY A 92 6.97 -4.92 -26.04
C GLY A 92 5.69 -4.11 -25.81
N GLY A 93 5.70 -2.78 -26.03
CA GLY A 93 4.51 -1.93 -25.92
C GLY A 93 4.08 -1.53 -24.49
N MET A 94 4.09 -2.45 -23.52
CA MET A 94 3.72 -2.17 -22.12
C MET A 94 4.78 -2.67 -21.14
N MET A 95 5.06 -1.88 -20.09
CA MET A 95 5.93 -2.34 -19.00
C MET A 95 5.14 -3.20 -18.03
N LYS A 96 5.68 -4.37 -17.69
CA LYS A 96 5.10 -5.23 -16.67
C LYS A 96 5.37 -4.69 -15.25
N SER A 97 4.42 -4.92 -14.36
CA SER A 97 4.60 -4.74 -12.91
C SER A 97 5.61 -5.75 -12.36
N ASN A 98 6.10 -5.49 -11.15
CA ASN A 98 6.93 -6.46 -10.44
C ASN A 98 6.04 -7.61 -9.96
N GLY A 99 6.21 -8.81 -10.53
CA GLY A 99 5.38 -9.98 -10.25
C GLY A 99 5.40 -10.39 -8.78
N SER A 100 6.59 -10.52 -8.18
CA SER A 100 6.73 -10.92 -6.77
C SER A 100 6.01 -9.96 -5.82
N LEU A 101 6.08 -8.64 -6.10
CA LEU A 101 5.34 -7.65 -5.31
C LEU A 101 3.84 -7.68 -5.56
N VAL A 102 3.40 -7.98 -6.78
CA VAL A 102 1.98 -8.18 -7.08
C VAL A 102 1.45 -9.35 -6.27
N ASP A 103 2.13 -10.50 -6.30
CA ASP A 103 1.72 -11.71 -5.57
C ASP A 103 1.67 -11.46 -4.06
N LEU A 104 2.66 -10.74 -3.52
CA LEU A 104 2.68 -10.33 -2.12
C LEU A 104 1.49 -9.42 -1.78
N ILE A 105 1.22 -8.41 -2.61
CA ILE A 105 0.09 -7.48 -2.44
C ILE A 105 -1.24 -8.24 -2.50
N GLU A 106 -1.39 -9.24 -3.37
CA GLU A 106 -2.61 -10.03 -3.47
C GLU A 106 -2.88 -10.87 -2.22
N LYS A 107 -1.85 -11.29 -1.48
CA LYS A 107 -2.02 -11.95 -0.17
C LYS A 107 -2.30 -10.97 0.97
N VAL A 108 -1.64 -9.81 1.00
CA VAL A 108 -1.76 -8.84 2.11
C VAL A 108 -3.04 -7.99 2.03
N LYS A 109 -3.46 -7.61 0.82
CA LYS A 109 -4.59 -6.68 0.63
C LYS A 109 -5.93 -7.19 1.18
N PRO A 110 -6.32 -8.48 1.04
CA PRO A 110 -7.53 -9.02 1.66
C PRO A 110 -7.50 -8.88 3.19
N GLU A 111 -6.34 -9.14 3.81
CA GLU A 111 -6.18 -9.07 5.26
C GLU A 111 -6.41 -7.66 5.81
N ILE A 112 -5.89 -6.64 5.11
CA ILE A 112 -6.13 -5.23 5.45
C ILE A 112 -7.63 -4.89 5.33
N ARG A 113 -8.30 -5.35 4.27
CA ARG A 113 -9.75 -5.10 4.09
C ARG A 113 -10.58 -5.76 5.18
N THR A 114 -10.26 -7.00 5.51
CA THR A 114 -10.93 -7.73 6.59
C THR A 114 -10.75 -7.00 7.93
N LEU A 115 -9.55 -6.51 8.24
CA LEU A 115 -9.33 -5.71 9.45
C LEU A 115 -10.23 -4.48 9.50
N ILE A 116 -10.29 -3.69 8.42
CA ILE A 116 -11.14 -2.50 8.32
C ILE A 116 -12.62 -2.85 8.55
N GLU A 117 -13.12 -3.87 7.85
CA GLU A 117 -14.52 -4.30 7.95
C GLU A 117 -14.87 -4.76 9.36
N LYS A 118 -14.03 -5.61 9.97
CA LYS A 118 -14.30 -6.17 11.30
C LYS A 118 -14.16 -5.13 12.41
N CYS A 119 -13.16 -4.24 12.34
CA CYS A 119 -13.04 -3.11 13.25
C CYS A 119 -14.27 -2.19 13.17
N ASN A 120 -14.79 -1.93 11.96
CA ASN A 120 -15.98 -1.09 11.80
C ASN A 120 -17.24 -1.73 12.40
N THR A 121 -17.41 -3.06 12.30
CA THR A 121 -18.50 -3.78 12.99
C THR A 121 -18.42 -3.61 14.50
N VAL A 122 -17.23 -3.82 15.10
CA VAL A 122 -17.03 -3.66 16.56
C VAL A 122 -17.24 -2.21 16.98
N LYS A 123 -16.74 -1.25 16.21
CA LYS A 123 -16.92 0.19 16.48
C LYS A 123 -18.41 0.56 16.50
N MET A 124 -19.17 0.09 15.51
CA MET A 124 -20.61 0.33 15.46
C MET A 124 -21.33 -0.34 16.64
N TRP A 125 -20.94 -1.55 17.03
CA TRP A 125 -21.48 -2.21 18.22
C TRP A 125 -21.27 -1.38 19.48
N VAL A 126 -20.03 -0.94 19.76
CA VAL A 126 -19.73 -0.09 20.93
C VAL A 126 -20.51 1.21 20.89
N GLN A 127 -20.59 1.89 19.73
CA GLN A 127 -21.37 3.12 19.57
C GLN A 127 -22.86 2.95 19.86
N LEU A 128 -23.45 1.80 19.50
CA LEU A 128 -24.86 1.50 19.78
C LEU A 128 -25.12 1.20 21.26
N LEU A 129 -24.10 0.83 22.02
CA LEU A 129 -24.16 0.59 23.46
C LEU A 129 -23.96 1.86 24.30
N ILE A 130 -23.56 2.99 23.69
CA ILE A 130 -23.44 4.26 24.40
C ILE A 130 -24.84 4.72 24.83
N PRO A 131 -25.09 4.93 26.13
CA PRO A 131 -26.40 5.30 26.64
C PRO A 131 -26.75 6.76 26.34
N ARG A 132 -27.94 7.18 26.76
CA ARG A 132 -28.30 8.60 26.73
C ARG A 132 -27.39 9.38 27.67
N ILE A 133 -27.14 10.63 27.32
CA ILE A 133 -26.36 11.55 28.14
C ILE A 133 -27.15 11.85 29.42
N GLU A 134 -26.51 11.62 30.56
CA GLU A 134 -27.03 11.89 31.90
C GLU A 134 -25.95 12.60 32.73
N ASP A 135 -26.36 13.26 33.81
CA ASP A 135 -25.43 13.94 34.71
C ASP A 135 -24.91 12.96 35.77
N GLY A 136 -23.58 12.83 35.88
CA GLY A 136 -22.92 11.84 36.74
C GLY A 136 -22.83 10.42 36.13
N ASN A 137 -22.07 9.54 36.79
CA ASN A 137 -21.84 8.14 36.37
C ASN A 137 -21.27 7.95 34.95
N ASN A 138 -20.48 8.91 34.45
CA ASN A 138 -19.98 8.93 33.08
C ASN A 138 -18.67 8.14 32.85
N PHE A 139 -18.12 7.48 33.88
CA PHE A 139 -16.85 6.74 33.74
C PHE A 139 -16.95 5.60 32.72
N GLY A 140 -18.03 4.80 32.78
CA GLY A 140 -18.24 3.73 31.80
C GLY A 140 -18.37 4.26 30.37
N VAL A 141 -19.03 5.41 30.21
CA VAL A 141 -19.20 6.08 28.91
C VAL A 141 -17.85 6.58 28.38
N SER A 142 -16.99 7.17 29.21
CA SER A 142 -15.66 7.60 28.76
C SER A 142 -14.79 6.44 28.28
N ILE A 143 -14.89 5.26 28.89
CA ILE A 143 -14.19 4.05 28.42
C ILE A 143 -14.73 3.58 27.06
N GLN A 144 -16.06 3.66 26.86
CA GLN A 144 -16.66 3.36 25.55
C GLN A 144 -16.17 4.33 24.47
N GLU A 145 -16.12 5.63 24.78
CA GLU A 145 -15.63 6.67 23.86
C GLU A 145 -14.17 6.47 23.48
N GLU A 146 -13.31 6.16 24.45
CA GLU A 146 -11.89 5.85 24.21
C GLU A 146 -11.73 4.61 23.34
N THR A 147 -12.52 3.55 23.60
CA THR A 147 -12.53 2.34 22.78
C THR A 147 -12.92 2.64 21.32
N VAL A 148 -13.93 3.48 21.10
CA VAL A 148 -14.35 3.91 19.76
C VAL A 148 -13.26 4.74 19.08
N ALA A 149 -12.56 5.60 19.83
CA ALA A 149 -11.45 6.38 19.31
C ALA A 149 -10.30 5.48 18.84
N GLU A 150 -9.95 4.45 19.61
CA GLU A 150 -8.90 3.49 19.24
C GLU A 150 -9.27 2.68 17.99
N LEU A 151 -10.52 2.18 17.92
CA LEU A 151 -11.02 1.48 16.73
C LEU A 151 -10.98 2.36 15.48
N ARG A 152 -11.22 3.67 15.62
CA ARG A 152 -11.10 4.64 14.52
C ARG A 152 -9.64 4.83 14.09
N THR A 153 -8.70 4.85 15.03
CA THR A 153 -7.26 4.92 14.71
C THR A 153 -6.84 3.71 13.89
N VAL A 154 -7.17 2.50 14.35
CA VAL A 154 -6.85 1.24 13.65
C VAL A 154 -7.42 1.22 12.23
N GLU A 155 -8.68 1.64 12.07
CA GLU A 155 -9.31 1.75 10.74
C GLU A 155 -8.57 2.73 9.82
N GLY A 156 -8.21 3.91 10.34
CA GLY A 156 -7.51 4.94 9.58
C GLY A 156 -6.12 4.50 9.14
N GLU A 157 -5.36 3.85 10.03
CA GLU A 157 -4.05 3.30 9.73
C GLU A 157 -4.14 2.17 8.68
N ALA A 158 -5.10 1.24 8.85
CA ALA A 158 -5.32 0.16 7.89
C ALA A 158 -5.71 0.69 6.50
N ALA A 159 -6.58 1.71 6.44
CA ALA A 159 -6.93 2.37 5.18
C ALA A 159 -5.71 3.02 4.51
N SER A 160 -4.82 3.62 5.31
CA SER A 160 -3.59 4.23 4.79
C SER A 160 -2.66 3.21 4.09
N TYR A 161 -2.66 1.94 4.52
CA TYR A 161 -1.88 0.89 3.86
C TYR A 161 -2.40 0.58 2.44
N LEU A 162 -3.73 0.64 2.22
CA LEU A 162 -4.31 0.50 0.88
C LEU A 162 -3.89 1.66 -0.05
N ASP A 163 -3.78 2.87 0.50
CA ASP A 163 -3.27 4.03 -0.23
C ASP A 163 -1.78 3.87 -0.57
N GLN A 164 -0.98 3.31 0.34
CA GLN A 164 0.45 3.04 0.10
C GLN A 164 0.65 2.04 -1.05
N ILE A 165 -0.18 0.98 -1.13
CA ILE A 165 -0.18 0.03 -2.25
C ILE A 165 -0.44 0.78 -3.58
N SER A 166 -1.43 1.66 -3.62
CA SER A 166 -1.74 2.45 -4.81
C SER A 166 -0.61 3.42 -5.17
N ARG A 167 -0.01 4.05 -4.17
CA ARG A 167 1.12 4.99 -4.32
C ARG A 167 2.36 4.31 -4.88
N TYR A 168 2.61 3.05 -4.52
CA TYR A 168 3.69 2.24 -5.11
C TYR A 168 3.56 2.17 -6.63
N TYR A 169 2.39 1.77 -7.16
CA TYR A 169 2.18 1.64 -8.61
C TYR A 169 2.34 2.99 -9.34
N ILE A 170 1.76 4.06 -8.79
CA ILE A 170 1.87 5.41 -9.35
C ILE A 170 3.34 5.87 -9.39
N THR A 171 4.07 5.66 -8.30
CA THR A 171 5.46 6.10 -8.18
C THR A 171 6.36 5.31 -9.12
N ARG A 172 6.20 3.97 -9.19
CA ARG A 172 6.93 3.13 -10.13
C ARG A 172 6.67 3.54 -11.57
N ALA A 173 5.41 3.76 -11.96
CA ALA A 173 5.06 4.20 -13.31
C ALA A 173 5.69 5.56 -13.67
N LYS A 174 5.71 6.52 -12.72
CA LYS A 174 6.38 7.82 -12.89
C LYS A 174 7.89 7.67 -13.06
N LEU A 175 8.54 6.85 -12.24
CA LEU A 175 9.99 6.59 -12.34
C LEU A 175 10.35 5.96 -13.68
N VAL A 176 9.64 4.91 -14.07
CA VAL A 176 9.77 4.27 -15.37
C VAL A 176 9.61 5.26 -16.52
N SER A 177 8.59 6.12 -16.46
CA SER A 177 8.34 7.14 -17.49
C SER A 177 9.48 8.15 -17.58
N LYS A 178 10.08 8.54 -16.43
CA LYS A 178 11.26 9.42 -16.40
C LYS A 178 12.49 8.73 -16.99
N ILE A 179 12.74 7.48 -16.64
CA ILE A 179 13.83 6.67 -17.21
C ILE A 179 13.67 6.59 -18.73
N ALA A 180 12.45 6.33 -19.20
CA ALA A 180 12.16 6.25 -20.62
C ALA A 180 12.44 7.59 -21.34
N LYS A 181 11.97 8.71 -20.78
CA LYS A 181 12.11 10.07 -21.33
C LYS A 181 13.53 10.63 -21.27
N TYR A 182 14.32 10.27 -20.27
CA TYR A 182 15.65 10.81 -20.02
C TYR A 182 16.72 9.71 -19.91
N PRO A 183 17.04 8.99 -21.01
CA PRO A 183 17.98 7.87 -21.00
C PRO A 183 19.35 8.20 -20.40
N HIS A 184 19.83 9.42 -20.63
CA HIS A 184 21.16 9.91 -20.28
C HIS A 184 21.32 10.24 -18.78
N VAL A 185 20.22 10.57 -18.09
CA VAL A 185 20.25 10.87 -16.64
C VAL A 185 20.41 9.60 -15.82
N VAL A 186 19.84 8.49 -16.31
CA VAL A 186 19.86 7.19 -15.65
C VAL A 186 21.23 6.54 -15.76
N THR A 187 21.89 6.65 -16.93
CA THR A 187 23.29 6.23 -17.07
C THR A 187 24.20 6.95 -16.08
N LEU A 188 23.90 8.21 -15.75
CA LEU A 188 24.68 8.96 -14.77
C LEU A 188 24.47 8.42 -13.34
N HIS A 189 23.24 8.15 -12.92
CA HIS A 189 22.94 7.55 -11.62
C HIS A 189 23.55 6.14 -11.49
N ASP A 190 23.40 5.29 -12.50
CA ASP A 190 24.02 3.96 -12.54
C ASP A 190 25.55 4.03 -12.61
N MET A 191 26.13 4.99 -13.35
CA MET A 191 27.57 5.25 -13.35
C MET A 191 28.04 5.71 -11.98
N ILE A 192 27.31 6.60 -11.32
CA ILE A 192 27.63 7.10 -9.99
C ILE A 192 27.57 5.95 -8.98
N LEU A 193 26.52 5.12 -9.00
CA LEU A 193 26.38 3.95 -8.11
C LEU A 193 27.45 2.89 -8.38
N LYS A 194 27.67 2.49 -9.63
CA LYS A 194 28.69 1.48 -10.00
C LYS A 194 30.11 1.95 -9.69
N ASN A 195 30.35 3.26 -9.66
CA ASN A 195 31.64 3.83 -9.32
C ASN A 195 31.68 4.45 -7.92
N ILE A 196 30.66 4.29 -7.08
CA ILE A 196 30.54 5.05 -5.82
C ILE A 196 31.68 4.72 -4.84
N GLU A 197 32.11 3.46 -4.81
CA GLU A 197 33.27 3.00 -4.03
C GLU A 197 34.57 3.68 -4.51
N LYS A 198 34.79 3.74 -5.83
CA LYS A 198 35.97 4.38 -6.43
C LYS A 198 35.93 5.90 -6.32
N ILE A 199 34.74 6.50 -6.32
CA ILE A 199 34.54 7.94 -6.13
C ILE A 199 34.79 8.31 -4.66
N LYS A 200 34.31 7.51 -3.71
CA LYS A 200 34.54 7.72 -2.26
C LYS A 200 35.97 7.39 -1.85
N ARG A 201 36.60 6.39 -2.48
CA ARG A 201 37.98 5.94 -2.22
C ARG A 201 38.75 5.84 -3.54
N PRO A 202 39.24 6.97 -4.07
CA PRO A 202 39.91 7.02 -5.38
C PRO A 202 41.26 6.32 -5.43
N ARG A 203 41.79 5.89 -4.28
CA ARG A 203 43.02 5.09 -4.19
C ARG A 203 42.71 3.80 -3.42
N SER A 204 43.02 2.64 -3.99
CA SER A 204 43.12 1.41 -3.21
C SER A 204 44.30 1.55 -2.27
N SER A 205 44.04 1.45 -0.96
CA SER A 205 45.09 1.37 0.05
C SER A 205 45.84 0.05 -0.13
N ASN A 206 46.89 0.05 -0.96
CA ASN A 206 47.90 -1.01 -1.01
C ASN A 206 48.89 -0.81 0.15
N THR A 207 48.40 -0.85 1.39
CA THR A 207 49.26 -0.77 2.59
C THR A 207 49.63 -2.13 3.16
N ASP A 208 49.33 -3.24 2.47
CA ASP A 208 49.64 -4.60 2.92
C ASP A 208 50.65 -5.34 2.02
N ALA A 209 51.67 -4.64 1.50
CA ALA A 209 52.77 -5.27 0.75
C ALA A 209 54.15 -4.75 1.16
N LEU A 210 54.36 -4.53 2.46
CA LEU A 210 55.67 -4.31 3.07
C LEU A 210 55.79 -5.13 4.36
N TYR A 211 55.88 -6.45 4.18
CA TYR A 211 56.63 -7.36 5.05
C TYR A 211 57.36 -8.36 4.17
#